data_AF-A0A453LLX6-F1
#
_entry.id   AF-A0A453LLX6-F1
#
_cell.length_a   1.000
_cell.length_b   1.000
_cell.length_c   1.000
_cell.angle_alpha   90.00
_cell.angle_beta   90.00
_cell.angle_gamma   90.00
#
_symmetry.space_group_name_H-M   'P 1'
#
loop_
_entity.id
_entity.type
_entity.pdbx_description
1 polymer ?
#
loop_
_entity_poly.entity_id
_entity_poly.type
_entity_poly.pdbx_seq_one_letter_code
_entity_poly.pdbx_strand_id
1 'polypeptide(L)'
;HTAMPQLDERTSFFAVFDGHGGKAVAKFCAKHLHMQFLRSAAYCSGDLASSARKAFLRMDEMMKGQRGWRELAELGEKGPKFTGMLESIIWSPKAGDADKLGDGWHSEEGPHSDFSGPTCGSTACVAIIRNDQLVVANAGDSRCVISRKGRAHDLSRDHKPELQSEKERIENAGGYIVAGRVNGSLNLTRAIGDMEMKENKLLPAEKQTVSAEPEVNTVSFAASSLSVLFEQNYSNSGLHYCWSGYTF
;
A
#
# COMPACT_ATOMS: atom_id res chain seq x y z
N HIS A 1 -3.79 4.80 9.12
CA HIS A 1 -3.07 3.67 9.74
C HIS A 1 -4.03 2.49 9.92
N THR A 2 -3.49 1.29 10.15
CA THR A 2 -4.23 0.08 10.51
C THR A 2 -3.51 -0.58 11.68
N ALA A 3 -4.26 -1.01 12.69
CA ALA A 3 -3.73 -1.65 13.88
C ALA A 3 -4.56 -2.90 14.20
N MET A 4 -3.97 -4.07 14.03
CA MET A 4 -4.61 -5.36 14.29
C MET A 4 -3.68 -6.17 15.19
N PRO A 5 -3.75 -5.97 16.53
CA PRO A 5 -2.96 -6.74 17.48
C PRO A 5 -3.19 -8.24 17.38
N GLN A 6 -4.38 -8.64 16.92
CA GLN A 6 -4.74 -10.02 16.64
C GLN A 6 -5.38 -10.08 15.25
N LEU A 7 -4.55 -10.16 14.22
CA LEU A 7 -4.99 -10.38 12.84
C LEU A 7 -5.48 -11.82 12.65
N ASP A 8 -4.76 -12.78 13.24
CA ASP A 8 -5.19 -14.17 13.43
C ASP A 8 -4.65 -14.70 14.78
N GLU A 9 -4.72 -16.02 15.01
CA GLU A 9 -4.26 -16.64 16.26
C GLU A 9 -2.79 -16.39 16.61
N ARG A 10 -1.94 -16.09 15.62
CA ARG A 10 -0.48 -16.01 15.81
C ARG A 10 0.15 -14.75 15.24
N THR A 11 -0.65 -13.89 14.60
CA THR A 11 -0.15 -12.81 13.77
C THR A 11 -0.78 -11.49 14.18
N SER A 12 0.06 -10.48 14.33
CA SER A 12 -0.33 -9.08 14.48
C SER A 12 0.08 -8.29 13.23
N PHE A 13 -0.70 -7.29 12.87
CA PHE A 13 -0.46 -6.45 11.69
C PHE A 13 -0.64 -4.98 12.03
N PHE A 14 0.37 -4.19 11.72
CA PHE A 14 0.38 -2.74 11.94
C PHE A 14 0.85 -2.06 10.68
N ALA A 15 0.21 -0.96 10.30
CA ALA A 15 0.59 -0.24 9.11
C ALA A 15 0.29 1.25 9.21
N VAL A 16 1.17 2.05 8.63
CA VAL A 16 0.94 3.47 8.35
C VAL A 16 0.86 3.69 6.84
N PHE A 17 -0.02 4.61 6.46
CA PHE A 17 -0.30 4.96 5.08
C PHE A 17 -0.31 6.47 5.01
N ASP A 18 0.56 7.05 4.17
CA ASP A 18 0.59 8.48 3.91
C ASP A 18 0.18 8.74 2.47
N GLY A 19 -0.96 9.41 2.27
CA GLY A 19 -1.56 9.63 0.97
C GLY A 19 -1.14 10.94 0.34
N HIS A 20 -0.87 10.92 -0.97
CA HIS A 20 -0.53 12.11 -1.77
C HIS A 20 -1.43 12.21 -2.99
N GLY A 21 -1.71 13.44 -3.45
CA GLY A 21 -2.69 13.69 -4.51
C GLY A 21 -4.15 13.38 -4.11
N GLY A 22 -4.38 12.96 -2.87
CA GLY A 22 -5.69 12.60 -2.32
C GLY A 22 -5.57 11.62 -1.15
N LYS A 23 -6.67 11.38 -0.45
CA LYS A 23 -6.73 10.43 0.70
C LYS A 23 -7.30 9.06 0.34
N ALA A 24 -7.83 8.91 -0.88
CA ALA A 24 -8.59 7.71 -1.29
C ALA A 24 -7.74 6.45 -1.23
N VAL A 25 -6.52 6.48 -1.81
CA VAL A 25 -5.63 5.32 -1.85
C VAL A 25 -5.12 4.93 -0.46
N ALA A 26 -4.75 5.90 0.39
CA ALA A 26 -4.35 5.62 1.76
C ALA A 26 -5.46 4.94 2.58
N LYS A 27 -6.71 5.39 2.41
CA LYS A 27 -7.88 4.75 3.03
C LYS A 27 -8.15 3.36 2.45
N PHE A 28 -7.99 3.19 1.13
CA PHE A 28 -8.16 1.91 0.46
C PHE A 28 -7.15 0.89 0.98
N CYS A 29 -5.89 1.30 1.15
CA CYS A 29 -4.83 0.49 1.78
C CYS A 29 -5.19 0.10 3.22
N ALA A 30 -5.65 1.07 4.01
CA ALA A 30 -6.05 0.80 5.39
C ALA A 30 -7.19 -0.23 5.49
N LYS A 31 -8.12 -0.20 4.53
CA LYS A 31 -9.29 -1.08 4.47
C LYS A 31 -8.97 -2.50 3.99
N HIS A 32 -8.02 -2.69 3.06
CA HIS A 32 -7.88 -3.97 2.36
C HIS A 32 -6.52 -4.66 2.48
N LEU A 33 -5.42 -3.94 2.74
CA LEU A 33 -4.07 -4.52 2.59
C LEU A 33 -3.83 -5.73 3.50
N HIS A 34 -4.30 -5.66 4.75
CA HIS A 34 -4.20 -6.76 5.72
C HIS A 34 -4.98 -8.02 5.27
N MET A 35 -6.13 -7.85 4.60
CA MET A 35 -6.89 -8.98 4.07
C MET A 35 -6.18 -9.64 2.89
N GLN A 36 -5.56 -8.85 2.00
CA GLN A 36 -4.80 -9.40 0.88
C GLN A 36 -3.55 -10.15 1.35
N PHE A 37 -2.95 -9.68 2.44
CA PHE A 37 -1.87 -10.39 3.10
C PHE A 37 -2.30 -11.78 3.62
N LEU A 38 -3.47 -11.90 4.25
CA LEU A 38 -3.99 -13.19 4.71
C LEU A 38 -4.36 -14.15 3.57
N ARG A 39 -4.87 -13.62 2.46
CA ARG A 39 -5.39 -14.41 1.33
C ARG A 39 -4.31 -15.01 0.44
N SER A 40 -3.07 -14.53 0.54
CA SER A 40 -1.97 -15.01 -0.29
C SER A 40 -1.62 -16.46 0.03
N ALA A 41 -1.45 -17.31 -1.00
CA ALA A 41 -0.94 -18.67 -0.80
C ALA A 41 0.43 -18.70 -0.09
N ALA A 42 1.24 -17.65 -0.25
CA ALA A 42 2.52 -17.50 0.47
C ALA A 42 2.32 -17.37 1.99
N TYR A 43 1.23 -16.75 2.43
CA TYR A 43 0.90 -16.64 3.85
C TYR A 43 0.58 -18.01 4.47
N CYS A 44 -0.20 -18.82 3.76
CA CYS A 44 -0.54 -20.19 4.16
C CYS A 44 0.70 -21.08 4.29
N SER A 45 1.72 -20.87 3.44
CA SER A 45 3.00 -21.58 3.54
C SER A 45 3.98 -20.97 4.57
N GLY A 46 3.59 -19.92 5.29
CA GLY A 46 4.43 -19.23 6.28
C GLY A 46 5.44 -18.23 5.69
N ASP A 47 5.45 -18.00 4.37
CA ASP A 47 6.31 -17.02 3.72
C ASP A 47 5.66 -15.63 3.77
N LEU A 48 5.87 -14.96 4.91
CA LEU A 48 5.35 -13.63 5.18
C LEU A 48 5.91 -12.58 4.22
N ALA A 49 7.18 -12.70 3.82
CA ALA A 49 7.82 -11.71 2.96
C ALA A 49 7.22 -11.72 1.55
N SER A 50 7.05 -12.90 0.96
CA SER A 50 6.40 -13.03 -0.34
C SER A 50 4.91 -12.73 -0.25
N SER A 51 4.26 -13.02 0.87
CA SER A 51 2.87 -12.58 1.09
C SER A 51 2.75 -11.06 1.07
N ALA A 52 3.64 -10.33 1.76
CA ALA A 52 3.64 -8.88 1.78
C ALA A 52 3.85 -8.30 0.37
N ARG A 53 4.85 -8.79 -0.39
CA ARG A 53 5.07 -8.35 -1.78
C ARG A 53 3.83 -8.55 -2.66
N LYS A 54 3.24 -9.73 -2.61
CA LYS A 54 2.01 -10.05 -3.37
C LYS A 54 0.84 -9.16 -2.97
N ALA A 55 0.65 -8.92 -1.67
CA ALA A 55 -0.43 -8.08 -1.16
C ALA A 55 -0.32 -6.64 -1.68
N PHE A 56 0.86 -6.04 -1.65
CA PHE A 56 1.09 -4.67 -2.15
C PHE A 56 0.79 -4.55 -3.64
N LEU A 57 1.31 -5.46 -4.47
CA LEU A 57 1.02 -5.47 -5.91
C LEU A 57 -0.46 -5.75 -6.19
N ARG A 58 -1.10 -6.61 -5.38
CA ARG A 58 -2.54 -6.90 -5.49
C ARG A 58 -3.40 -5.68 -5.21
N MET A 59 -2.99 -4.80 -4.28
CA MET A 59 -3.70 -3.55 -4.03
C MET A 59 -3.82 -2.69 -5.30
N ASP A 60 -2.72 -2.58 -6.06
CA ASP A 60 -2.69 -1.85 -7.33
C ASP A 60 -3.65 -2.46 -8.35
N GLU A 61 -3.68 -3.79 -8.48
CA GLU A 61 -4.61 -4.48 -9.37
C GLU A 61 -6.07 -4.24 -8.98
N MET A 62 -6.40 -4.30 -7.69
CA MET A 62 -7.76 -4.12 -7.18
C MET A 62 -8.32 -2.72 -7.43
N MET A 63 -7.45 -1.72 -7.56
CA MET A 63 -7.85 -0.33 -7.80
C MET A 63 -8.21 -0.04 -9.26
N LYS A 64 -7.97 -0.98 -10.18
CA LYS A 64 -8.31 -0.87 -11.59
C LYS A 64 -9.74 -1.34 -11.86
N GLY A 65 -10.33 -0.83 -12.93
CA GLY A 65 -11.68 -1.19 -13.38
C GLY A 65 -12.81 -0.69 -12.46
N GLN A 66 -14.03 -1.16 -12.75
CA GLN A 66 -15.27 -0.61 -12.21
C GLN A 66 -15.37 -0.64 -10.68
N ARG A 67 -15.03 -1.77 -10.06
CA ARG A 67 -15.16 -1.94 -8.61
C ARG A 67 -14.14 -1.09 -7.86
N GLY A 68 -12.89 -1.09 -8.30
CA GLY A 68 -11.83 -0.25 -7.75
C GLY A 68 -12.20 1.23 -7.84
N TRP A 69 -12.70 1.66 -9.01
CA TRP A 69 -13.20 3.03 -9.21
C TRP A 69 -14.30 3.42 -8.21
N ARG A 70 -15.35 2.60 -8.07
CA ARG A 70 -16.49 2.87 -7.17
C ARG A 70 -16.02 3.08 -5.73
N GLU A 71 -15.19 2.16 -5.25
CA GLU A 71 -14.72 2.19 -3.87
C GLU A 71 -13.75 3.36 -3.62
N LEU A 72 -12.89 3.70 -4.58
CA LEU A 72 -12.02 4.87 -4.47
C LEU A 72 -12.83 6.18 -4.44
N ALA A 73 -13.91 6.28 -5.22
CA ALA A 73 -14.80 7.45 -5.23
C ALA A 73 -15.46 7.65 -3.85
N GLU A 74 -15.98 6.58 -3.25
CA GLU A 74 -16.56 6.58 -1.90
C GLU A 74 -15.54 6.98 -0.83
N LEU A 75 -14.31 6.49 -0.91
CA LEU A 75 -13.26 6.81 0.06
C LEU A 75 -12.71 8.25 -0.12
N GLY A 76 -12.84 8.81 -1.32
CA GLY A 76 -12.29 10.10 -1.75
C GLY A 76 -13.00 11.34 -1.19
N GLU A 77 -14.34 11.39 -1.14
CA GLU A 77 -15.22 12.47 -0.61
C GLU A 77 -14.53 13.84 -0.38
N LYS A 78 -14.65 14.84 -1.27
CA LYS A 78 -15.85 15.26 -2.04
C LYS A 78 -15.97 14.63 -3.43
N GLY A 79 -17.06 13.90 -3.67
CA GLY A 79 -17.52 13.64 -5.05
C GLY A 79 -17.80 14.96 -5.78
N PRO A 80 -17.85 14.97 -7.13
CA PRO A 80 -18.51 16.07 -7.81
C PRO A 80 -19.93 16.17 -7.23
N LYS A 81 -20.38 17.39 -6.92
CA LYS A 81 -21.81 17.66 -6.81
C LYS A 81 -22.41 17.41 -8.19
N PHE A 82 -22.62 16.15 -8.55
CA PHE A 82 -23.27 15.79 -9.79
C PHE A 82 -24.76 16.01 -9.57
N THR A 83 -25.25 17.01 -10.29
CA THR A 83 -26.61 17.48 -10.34
C THR A 83 -27.61 16.33 -10.49
N GLY A 84 -28.52 16.20 -9.52
CA GLY A 84 -29.90 15.77 -9.73
C GLY A 84 -30.18 14.31 -10.10
N MET A 85 -30.58 13.53 -9.09
CA MET A 85 -31.80 12.69 -9.16
C MET A 85 -31.93 11.65 -10.31
N LEU A 86 -30.86 11.03 -10.83
CA LEU A 86 -31.01 10.02 -11.90
C LEU A 86 -30.28 8.67 -11.75
N GLU A 87 -29.50 8.41 -10.69
CA GLU A 87 -28.80 7.12 -10.56
C GLU A 87 -29.45 6.11 -9.59
N SER A 88 -30.36 6.54 -8.70
CA SER A 88 -31.00 5.61 -7.75
C SER A 88 -31.96 4.60 -8.40
N ILE A 89 -32.19 4.69 -9.71
CA ILE A 89 -33.13 3.83 -10.45
C ILE A 89 -32.40 2.73 -11.26
N ILE A 90 -31.10 2.88 -11.57
CA ILE A 90 -30.38 1.92 -12.42
C ILE A 90 -29.64 0.85 -11.59
N TRP A 91 -29.32 1.14 -10.32
CA TRP A 91 -28.45 0.28 -9.51
C TRP A 91 -29.23 -0.64 -8.58
N SER A 92 -29.71 -1.77 -9.12
CA SER A 92 -30.17 -2.91 -8.32
C SER A 92 -29.10 -4.02 -8.33
N PRO A 93 -28.60 -4.48 -7.17
CA PRO A 93 -27.80 -5.70 -7.14
C PRO A 93 -28.75 -6.88 -7.37
N LYS A 94 -28.54 -7.63 -8.46
CA LYS A 94 -29.14 -8.97 -8.56
C LYS A 94 -28.40 -9.88 -7.58
N ALA A 95 -29.06 -10.19 -6.47
CA ALA A 95 -28.69 -11.30 -5.62
C ALA A 95 -28.77 -12.59 -6.45
N GLY A 96 -27.67 -13.34 -6.52
CA GLY A 96 -27.60 -14.63 -7.20
C GLY A 96 -26.27 -15.32 -6.94
N ASP A 97 -26.35 -16.43 -6.19
CA ASP A 97 -25.35 -17.49 -5.97
C ASP A 97 -24.11 -17.18 -5.13
N ALA A 98 -24.30 -17.35 -3.83
CA ALA A 98 -23.30 -17.94 -2.96
C ALA A 98 -22.99 -19.37 -3.45
N ASP A 99 -21.83 -19.55 -4.10
CA ASP A 99 -20.88 -20.65 -3.88
C ASP A 99 -19.86 -20.72 -5.05
N LYS A 100 -18.84 -19.86 -5.03
CA LYS A 100 -17.56 -20.03 -5.76
C LYS A 100 -16.44 -19.38 -4.95
N LEU A 101 -15.39 -20.14 -4.62
CA LEU A 101 -14.15 -19.66 -3.97
C LEU A 101 -13.37 -18.68 -4.88
N GLY A 102 -13.86 -17.45 -5.03
CA GLY A 102 -13.18 -16.33 -5.66
C GLY A 102 -13.26 -15.10 -4.76
N ASP A 103 -12.23 -14.25 -4.73
CA ASP A 103 -12.10 -13.13 -3.79
C ASP A 103 -13.10 -11.97 -4.00
N GLY A 104 -14.03 -12.13 -4.96
CA GLY A 104 -15.05 -11.17 -5.36
C GLY A 104 -14.51 -10.01 -6.20
N TRP A 105 -13.21 -9.91 -6.44
CA TRP A 105 -12.57 -8.83 -7.20
C TRP A 105 -12.39 -9.18 -8.69
N HIS A 106 -13.23 -10.07 -9.22
CA HIS A 106 -13.29 -10.32 -10.66
C HIS A 106 -14.00 -9.18 -11.40
N SER A 107 -13.52 -8.89 -12.61
CA SER A 107 -13.92 -7.81 -13.50
C SER A 107 -15.45 -7.60 -13.54
N GLU A 108 -15.94 -6.61 -12.78
CA GLU A 108 -17.28 -6.08 -12.98
C GLU A 108 -17.25 -5.23 -14.27
N GLU A 109 -18.01 -5.63 -15.29
CA GLU A 109 -18.23 -4.79 -16.46
C GLU A 109 -19.17 -3.63 -16.09
N GLY A 110 -18.83 -2.41 -16.50
CA GLY A 110 -19.58 -1.20 -16.20
C GLY A 110 -19.01 0.01 -16.94
N PRO A 111 -19.62 1.21 -16.81
CA PRO A 111 -19.22 2.43 -17.52
C PRO A 111 -17.77 2.87 -17.30
N HIS A 112 -17.10 2.32 -16.28
CA HIS A 112 -15.71 2.59 -15.89
C HIS A 112 -14.86 1.31 -15.85
N SER A 113 -15.24 0.31 -16.64
CA SER A 113 -14.43 -0.92 -16.81
C SER A 113 -13.06 -0.65 -17.44
N ASP A 114 -12.90 0.47 -18.15
CA ASP A 114 -11.64 0.98 -18.72
C ASP A 114 -10.83 1.88 -17.76
N PHE A 115 -11.29 2.07 -16.52
CA PHE A 115 -10.57 2.85 -15.52
C PHE A 115 -9.17 2.27 -15.27
N SER A 116 -8.14 3.01 -15.68
CA SER A 116 -6.73 2.62 -15.54
C SER A 116 -6.22 2.67 -14.10
N GLY A 117 -7.00 3.27 -13.19
CA GLY A 117 -6.75 3.37 -11.76
C GLY A 117 -6.47 4.82 -11.32
N PRO A 118 -6.19 5.05 -10.01
CA PRO A 118 -6.06 6.40 -9.45
C PRO A 118 -4.76 7.09 -9.84
N THR A 119 -4.83 8.41 -10.04
CA THR A 119 -3.65 9.30 -10.19
C THR A 119 -3.07 9.74 -8.84
N CYS A 120 -3.80 9.54 -7.74
CA CYS A 120 -3.27 9.70 -6.39
C CYS A 120 -2.62 8.41 -5.91
N GLY A 121 -1.82 8.50 -4.86
CA GLY A 121 -1.10 7.37 -4.30
C GLY A 121 -1.00 7.41 -2.79
N SER A 122 -0.36 6.38 -2.25
CA SER A 122 -0.04 6.29 -0.84
C SER A 122 1.26 5.53 -0.63
N THR A 123 2.08 6.04 0.29
CA THR A 123 3.09 5.22 0.94
C THR A 123 2.42 4.13 1.77
N ALA A 124 3.15 3.05 2.03
CA ALA A 124 2.72 1.98 2.91
C ALA A 124 3.94 1.41 3.64
N CYS A 125 3.97 1.57 4.96
CA CYS A 125 4.95 0.93 5.82
C CYS A 125 4.21 0.00 6.79
N VAL A 126 4.52 -1.29 6.72
CA VAL A 126 3.81 -2.38 7.40
C VAL A 126 4.78 -3.12 8.30
N ALA A 127 4.38 -3.41 9.53
CA ALA A 127 5.03 -4.34 10.43
C ALA A 127 4.08 -5.53 10.70
N ILE A 128 4.56 -6.72 10.42
CA ILE A 128 3.88 -7.98 10.70
C ILE A 128 4.67 -8.69 11.79
N ILE A 129 4.00 -9.08 12.86
CA ILE A 129 4.60 -9.86 13.94
C ILE A 129 3.94 -11.24 13.91
N ARG A 130 4.74 -12.30 13.82
CA ARG A 130 4.26 -13.66 13.93
C ARG A 130 5.23 -14.48 14.75
N ASN A 131 4.77 -15.04 15.86
CA ASN A 131 5.62 -15.72 16.83
C ASN A 131 6.79 -14.82 17.27
N ASP A 132 8.03 -15.21 16.97
CA ASP A 132 9.29 -14.53 17.29
C ASP A 132 9.87 -13.73 16.10
N GLN A 133 9.08 -13.53 15.04
CA GLN A 133 9.51 -12.84 13.82
C GLN A 133 8.77 -11.52 13.64
N LEU A 134 9.53 -10.47 13.35
CA LEU A 134 9.06 -9.18 12.89
C LEU A 134 9.45 -9.01 11.42
N VAL A 135 8.47 -8.86 10.56
CA VAL A 135 8.64 -8.58 9.13
C VAL A 135 8.18 -7.15 8.86
N VAL A 136 9.06 -6.33 8.30
CA VAL A 136 8.77 -4.96 7.91
C VAL A 136 8.75 -4.88 6.38
N ALA A 137 7.65 -4.40 5.82
CA ALA A 137 7.49 -4.17 4.39
C ALA A 137 7.23 -2.67 4.15
N ASN A 138 8.10 -2.01 3.40
CA ASN A 138 8.01 -0.57 3.12
C ASN A 138 7.94 -0.28 1.62
N ALA A 139 7.01 0.57 1.22
CA ALA A 139 6.97 1.22 -0.08
C ALA A 139 6.68 2.72 0.12
N GLY A 140 7.68 3.55 -0.18
CA GLY A 140 7.63 5.00 0.03
C GLY A 140 8.61 5.48 1.09
N ASP A 141 8.34 6.65 1.66
CA ASP A 141 9.19 7.37 2.62
C ASP A 141 8.58 7.49 4.02
N SER A 142 7.56 6.68 4.30
CA SER A 142 7.26 6.26 5.67
C SER A 142 8.37 5.36 6.19
N ARG A 143 8.55 5.31 7.50
CA ARG A 143 9.65 4.58 8.14
C ARG A 143 9.16 3.75 9.32
N CYS A 144 9.81 2.60 9.52
CA CYS A 144 9.66 1.75 10.69
C CYS A 144 11.01 1.64 11.40
N VAL A 145 10.98 1.87 12.72
CA VAL A 145 12.13 1.74 13.61
C VAL A 145 11.78 0.84 14.79
N ILE A 146 12.76 0.13 15.30
CA ILE A 146 12.64 -0.71 16.49
C ILE A 146 13.45 -0.10 17.62
N SER A 147 12.85 0.00 18.81
CA SER A 147 13.59 0.38 20.02
C SER A 147 14.02 -0.87 20.77
N ARG A 148 15.32 -1.01 21.00
CA ARG A 148 15.92 -2.09 21.80
C ARG A 148 16.85 -1.49 22.84
N LYS A 149 16.56 -1.74 24.12
CA LYS A 149 17.34 -1.18 25.25
C LYS A 149 17.47 0.35 25.18
N GLY A 150 16.39 1.04 24.81
CA GLY A 150 16.36 2.50 24.69
C GLY A 150 17.10 3.08 23.47
N ARG A 151 17.52 2.24 22.52
CA ARG A 151 18.16 2.67 21.27
C ARG A 151 17.27 2.33 20.08
N ALA A 152 17.05 3.31 19.20
CA ALA A 152 16.33 3.12 17.95
C ALA A 152 17.26 2.52 16.88
N HIS A 153 16.72 1.58 16.11
CA HIS A 153 17.35 0.97 14.95
C HIS A 153 16.37 0.99 13.78
N ASP A 154 16.83 1.40 12.59
CA ASP A 154 15.99 1.42 11.40
C ASP A 154 15.68 -0.01 10.92
N LEU A 155 14.41 -0.28 10.61
CA LEU A 155 13.97 -1.54 10.01
C LEU A 155 13.55 -1.39 8.55
N SER A 156 13.39 -0.16 8.06
CA SER A 156 13.10 0.17 6.68
C SER A 156 14.01 1.28 6.18
N ARG A 157 14.11 1.40 4.86
CA ARG A 157 14.74 2.52 4.17
C ARG A 157 13.70 3.34 3.41
N ASP A 158 13.83 4.66 3.43
CA ASP A 158 12.97 5.56 2.66
C ASP A 158 13.28 5.43 1.17
N HIS A 159 12.25 5.23 0.36
CA HIS A 159 12.38 5.08 -1.10
C HIS A 159 12.39 6.44 -1.80
N LYS A 160 13.60 7.00 -1.93
CA LYS A 160 13.85 8.33 -2.47
C LYS A 160 14.57 8.30 -3.84
N PRO A 161 14.38 9.30 -4.70
CA PRO A 161 15.00 9.35 -6.04
C PRO A 161 16.53 9.31 -6.03
N GLU A 162 17.19 9.70 -4.94
CA GLU A 162 18.65 9.70 -4.81
C GLU A 162 19.24 8.30 -4.62
N LEU A 163 18.41 7.29 -4.30
CA LEU A 163 18.87 5.92 -4.16
C LEU A 163 19.21 5.31 -5.52
N GLN A 164 20.45 4.81 -5.64
CA GLN A 164 20.98 4.29 -6.90
C GLN A 164 20.12 3.17 -7.50
N SER A 165 19.64 2.22 -6.68
CA SER A 165 18.76 1.14 -7.14
C SER A 165 17.41 1.64 -7.67
N GLU A 166 16.88 2.71 -7.07
CA GLU A 166 15.61 3.30 -7.48
C GLU A 166 15.78 4.10 -8.78
N LYS A 167 16.87 4.88 -8.87
CA LYS A 167 17.26 5.60 -10.08
C LYS A 167 17.43 4.65 -11.27
N GLU A 168 18.15 3.55 -11.08
CA GLU A 168 18.33 2.53 -12.13
C GLU A 168 17.00 1.92 -12.58
N ARG A 169 16.09 1.62 -11.66
CA ARG A 169 14.75 1.13 -12.02
C ARG A 169 13.98 2.16 -12.84
N ILE A 170 13.98 3.42 -12.40
CA ILE A 170 13.29 4.53 -13.07
C ILE A 170 13.81 4.73 -14.50
N GLU A 171 15.14 4.79 -14.67
CA GLU A 171 15.77 4.98 -15.98
C GLU A 171 15.50 3.78 -16.90
N ASN A 172 15.60 2.55 -16.39
CA ASN A 172 15.28 1.34 -17.15
C ASN A 172 13.78 1.25 -17.54
N ALA A 173 12.90 1.89 -16.77
CA ALA A 173 11.48 2.00 -17.08
C ALA A 173 11.16 3.07 -18.13
N GLY A 174 12.14 3.88 -18.54
CA GLY A 174 11.98 5.02 -19.45
C GLY A 174 11.59 6.32 -18.74
N GLY A 175 11.60 6.34 -17.40
CA GLY A 175 11.42 7.53 -16.60
C GLY A 175 12.73 8.31 -16.41
N TYR A 176 12.64 9.47 -15.77
CA TYR A 176 13.78 10.32 -15.46
C TYR A 176 13.60 11.01 -14.12
N ILE A 177 14.70 11.53 -13.55
CA ILE A 177 14.67 12.32 -12.31
C ILE A 177 15.13 13.75 -12.63
N VAL A 178 14.31 14.74 -12.31
CA VAL A 178 14.63 16.16 -12.44
C VAL A 178 14.26 16.89 -11.15
N ALA A 179 15.17 17.73 -10.64
CA ALA A 179 14.98 18.47 -9.39
C ALA A 179 14.51 17.59 -8.20
N GLY A 180 15.05 16.37 -8.08
CA GLY A 180 14.67 15.43 -7.01
C GLY A 180 13.26 14.82 -7.17
N ARG A 181 12.68 14.88 -8.38
CA ARG A 181 11.34 14.35 -8.67
C ARG A 181 11.35 13.40 -9.86
N VAL A 182 10.69 12.26 -9.70
CA VAL A 182 10.42 11.26 -10.73
C VAL A 182 9.47 11.87 -11.77
N ASN A 183 9.91 11.87 -13.03
CA ASN A 183 9.27 12.53 -14.17
C ASN A 183 8.89 14.00 -13.90
N GLY A 184 9.60 14.67 -12.98
CA GLY A 184 9.31 16.05 -12.56
C GLY A 184 8.12 16.21 -11.60
N SER A 185 7.38 15.15 -11.32
CA SER A 185 6.15 15.21 -10.51
C SER A 185 6.36 14.76 -9.07
N LEU A 186 6.86 13.55 -8.87
CA LEU A 186 6.77 12.84 -7.59
C LEU A 186 8.11 12.77 -6.86
N ASN A 187 8.17 13.11 -5.56
CA ASN A 187 9.40 13.11 -4.75
C ASN A 187 9.65 11.79 -4.00
N LEU A 188 8.99 10.71 -4.42
CA LEU A 188 9.15 9.35 -3.92
C LEU A 188 9.21 8.38 -5.10
N THR A 189 9.80 7.20 -4.89
CA THR A 189 10.02 6.22 -5.96
C THR A 189 9.12 4.99 -5.83
N ARG A 190 8.50 4.77 -4.67
CA ARG A 190 7.59 3.64 -4.45
C ARG A 190 6.32 4.07 -3.74
N ALA A 191 5.20 3.61 -4.23
CA ALA A 191 3.88 3.87 -3.66
C ALA A 191 2.86 2.89 -4.22
N ILE A 192 1.80 2.65 -3.45
CA ILE A 192 0.57 2.02 -3.95
C ILE A 192 -0.29 3.12 -4.61
N GLY A 193 -0.96 2.84 -5.72
CA GLY A 193 -1.66 3.86 -6.54
C GLY A 193 -0.76 4.43 -7.65
N ASP A 194 -0.84 5.73 -7.93
CA ASP A 194 -0.03 6.44 -8.94
C ASP A 194 0.02 5.73 -10.30
N MET A 195 -1.15 5.33 -10.82
CA MET A 195 -1.24 4.39 -11.95
C MET A 195 -0.69 4.96 -13.26
N GLU A 196 -0.72 6.28 -13.42
CA GLU A 196 -0.10 6.97 -14.56
C GLU A 196 1.42 6.70 -14.65
N MET A 197 2.07 6.36 -13.53
CA MET A 197 3.50 6.03 -13.48
C MET A 197 3.78 4.53 -13.69
N LYS A 198 2.75 3.73 -13.98
CA LYS A 198 2.76 2.26 -14.01
C LYS A 198 2.19 1.69 -15.31
N GLU A 199 2.32 2.41 -16.41
CA GLU A 199 1.70 2.08 -17.70
C GLU A 199 2.63 1.36 -18.69
N ASN A 200 3.88 1.05 -18.30
CA ASN A 200 4.80 0.38 -19.21
C ASN A 200 4.41 -1.10 -19.39
N LYS A 201 3.72 -1.40 -20.49
CA LYS A 201 3.20 -2.73 -20.83
C LYS A 201 4.27 -3.80 -21.06
N LEU A 202 5.53 -3.41 -21.27
CA LEU A 202 6.65 -4.32 -21.50
C LEU A 202 7.35 -4.75 -20.20
N LEU A 203 7.04 -4.08 -19.09
CA LEU A 203 7.66 -4.33 -17.80
C LEU A 203 6.65 -4.94 -16.83
N PRO A 204 7.10 -5.85 -15.96
CA PRO A 204 6.26 -6.33 -14.87
C PRO A 204 5.97 -5.21 -13.86
N ALA A 205 4.97 -5.41 -12.99
CA ALA A 205 4.45 -4.38 -12.10
C ALA A 205 5.53 -3.80 -11.16
N GLU A 206 6.47 -4.63 -10.72
CA GLU A 206 7.54 -4.25 -9.81
C GLU A 206 8.65 -3.41 -10.48
N LYS A 207 8.75 -3.44 -11.81
CA LYS A 207 9.78 -2.73 -12.59
C LYS A 207 9.27 -1.44 -13.24
N GLN A 208 8.10 -0.96 -12.86
CA GLN A 208 7.55 0.30 -13.33
C GLN A 208 8.35 1.51 -12.80
N THR A 209 8.13 2.68 -13.39
CA THR A 209 8.78 3.95 -12.99
C THR A 209 8.56 4.21 -11.50
N VAL A 210 7.31 4.13 -11.03
CA VAL A 210 6.97 4.02 -9.61
C VAL A 210 6.51 2.60 -9.33
N SER A 211 7.06 1.95 -8.31
CA SER A 211 6.71 0.56 -7.97
C SER A 211 5.89 0.49 -6.69
N ALA A 212 4.88 -0.38 -6.65
CA ALA A 212 4.21 -0.75 -5.40
C ALA A 212 4.95 -1.86 -4.65
N GLU A 213 5.95 -2.52 -5.25
CA GLU A 213 6.66 -3.61 -4.59
C GLU A 213 7.41 -3.09 -3.34
N PRO A 214 7.15 -3.65 -2.15
CA PRO A 214 7.83 -3.23 -0.95
C PRO A 214 9.24 -3.81 -0.85
N GLU A 215 10.17 -3.04 -0.29
CA GLU A 215 11.36 -3.60 0.35
C GLU A 215 10.92 -4.33 1.62
N VAL A 216 11.40 -5.57 1.81
CA VAL A 216 11.04 -6.39 2.98
C VAL A 216 12.28 -6.76 3.78
N ASN A 217 12.23 -6.46 5.08
CA ASN A 217 13.24 -6.81 6.06
C ASN A 217 12.63 -7.71 7.15
N THR A 218 13.37 -8.72 7.58
CA THR A 218 12.91 -9.69 8.59
C THR A 218 13.91 -9.73 9.75
N VAL A 219 13.40 -9.60 10.96
CA VAL A 219 14.19 -9.64 12.20
C VAL A 219 13.57 -10.65 13.15
N SER A 220 14.39 -11.53 13.73
CA SER A 220 13.98 -12.35 14.86
C SER A 220 14.20 -11.61 16.18
N PHE A 221 13.32 -11.82 17.14
CA PHE A 221 13.44 -11.24 18.47
C PHE A 221 13.16 -12.29 19.55
N ALA A 222 13.91 -12.21 20.65
CA ALA A 222 13.62 -13.01 21.85
C ALA A 222 12.50 -12.32 22.66
N ALA A 223 11.72 -13.10 23.40
CA ALA A 223 10.68 -12.62 24.33
C ALA A 223 11.27 -11.60 25.34
N SER A 224 11.25 -10.34 24.93
CA SER A 224 11.72 -9.17 25.64
C SER A 224 10.98 -7.99 25.03
N SER A 225 10.69 -6.97 25.85
CA SER A 225 9.82 -5.88 25.45
C SER A 225 10.26 -5.27 24.12
N LEU A 226 9.43 -5.47 23.10
CA LEU A 226 9.68 -4.98 21.74
C LEU A 226 8.81 -3.75 21.53
N SER A 227 9.42 -2.62 21.17
CA SER A 227 8.68 -1.45 20.72
C SER A 227 8.95 -1.20 19.25
N VAL A 228 7.91 -1.37 18.43
CA VAL A 228 7.93 -1.00 17.01
C VAL A 228 7.30 0.37 16.88
N LEU A 229 8.01 1.29 16.21
CA LEU A 229 7.56 2.66 16.01
C LEU A 229 7.54 2.97 14.51
N PHE A 230 6.49 3.65 14.09
CA PHE A 230 6.36 4.16 12.73
C PHE A 230 6.58 5.66 12.72
N GLU A 231 7.23 6.15 11.67
CA GLU A 231 7.47 7.56 11.39
C GLU A 231 6.92 7.89 10.00
N GLN A 232 6.28 9.05 9.88
CA GLN A 232 5.75 9.58 8.62
C GLN A 232 6.38 10.96 8.36
N ASN A 233 6.92 11.15 7.16
CA ASN A 233 7.53 12.43 6.75
C ASN A 233 6.50 13.33 6.05
N TYR A 234 5.83 14.22 6.79
CA TYR A 234 4.99 15.23 6.17
C TYR A 234 5.82 16.34 5.51
N SER A 235 5.89 16.31 4.19
CA SER A 235 6.54 17.36 3.39
C SER A 235 5.66 18.63 3.32
N ASN A 236 5.66 19.48 4.36
CA ASN A 236 5.61 20.96 4.25
C ASN A 236 5.49 21.79 5.55
N SER A 237 5.57 21.24 6.77
CA SER A 237 5.42 22.10 7.96
C SER A 237 6.17 21.65 9.22
N GLY A 238 7.24 20.89 9.06
CA GLY A 238 7.98 20.30 10.18
C GLY A 238 7.64 18.83 10.39
N LEU A 239 8.59 18.09 10.97
CA LEU A 239 8.46 16.68 11.30
C LEU A 239 7.30 16.50 12.30
N HIS A 240 6.14 16.10 11.81
CA HIS A 240 5.04 15.66 12.66
C HIS A 240 5.15 14.15 12.86
N TYR A 241 5.81 13.76 13.95
CA TYR A 241 5.91 12.37 14.37
C TYR A 241 4.53 11.84 14.82
N CYS A 242 3.92 10.98 14.01
CA CYS A 242 2.77 10.19 14.46
C CYS A 242 3.29 8.90 15.10
N TRP A 243 3.49 8.92 16.42
CA TRP A 243 3.95 7.76 17.17
C TRP A 243 2.80 6.76 17.35
N SER A 244 2.85 5.64 16.66
CA SER A 244 2.10 4.44 17.04
C SER A 244 3.09 3.42 17.56
N GLY A 245 3.35 3.48 18.87
CA GLY A 245 4.19 2.51 19.57
C GLY A 245 3.35 1.32 20.00
N TYR A 246 3.75 0.11 19.61
CA TYR A 246 3.19 -1.12 20.15
C TYR A 246 4.24 -1.78 21.03
N THR A 247 3.87 -2.09 22.27
CA THR A 247 4.74 -2.81 23.21
C THR A 247 4.21 -4.23 23.32
N PHE A 248 5.08 -5.22 23.09
CA PHE A 248 4.79 -6.65 23.17
C PHE A 248 5.61 -7.29 24.29
#